data_AF-A0A4Y2A046-F1
#
_entry.id   AF-A0A4Y2A046-F1
#
_cell.length_a   1.000
_cell.length_b   1.000
_cell.length_c   1.000
_cell.angle_alpha   90.00
_cell.angle_beta   90.00
_cell.angle_gamma   90.00
#
_symmetry.space_group_name_H-M   'P 1'
#
loop_
_entity.id
_entity.type
_entity.pdbx_description
1 polymer ?
#
loop_
_entity_poly.entity_id
_entity_poly.type
_entity_poly.pdbx_seq_one_letter_code
_entity_poly.pdbx_strand_id
1 'polypeptide(L)'
;MKFANLLDKDAGIQKAAELLKNHHAAARGVGDGGEKIIAALHGSFLQSSSLNEIRFTIFTKSLLQSNFNLTTFPPTEETARLHSRRTFLQVNLWTGHVLDRIK
;
A
#
# COMPACT_ATOMS: atom_id res chain seq x y z
N MET A 1 -1.42 -3.53 16.47
CA MET A 1 -2.62 -2.83 15.94
C MET A 1 -2.29 -1.49 15.26
N LYS A 2 -1.11 -1.29 14.64
CA LYS A 2 -0.78 -0.01 13.98
C LYS A 2 -1.69 0.30 12.78
N PHE A 3 -2.12 -0.73 12.04
CA PHE A 3 -2.95 -0.58 10.84
C PHE A 3 -4.42 -0.25 11.14
N ALA A 4 -5.05 -0.93 12.10
CA ALA A 4 -6.42 -0.59 12.53
C ALA A 4 -6.51 0.87 13.00
N ASN A 5 -5.55 1.31 13.82
CA ASN A 5 -5.47 2.69 14.28
C ASN A 5 -5.22 3.70 13.15
N LEU A 6 -4.56 3.29 12.06
CA LEU A 6 -4.30 4.13 10.90
C LEU A 6 -5.57 4.29 10.06
N LEU A 7 -6.30 3.20 9.86
CA LEU A 7 -7.61 3.22 9.20
C LEU A 7 -8.57 4.16 9.93
N ASP A 8 -8.65 4.11 11.26
CA ASP A 8 -9.61 4.95 11.99
C ASP A 8 -9.29 6.45 11.93
N LYS A 9 -8.04 6.84 11.60
CA LYS A 9 -7.56 8.23 11.67
C LYS A 9 -7.45 8.95 10.33
N ASP A 10 -7.36 8.22 9.23
CA ASP A 10 -7.13 8.81 7.90
C ASP A 10 -8.23 8.40 6.93
N ALA A 11 -9.14 9.33 6.64
CA ALA A 11 -10.25 9.14 5.70
C ALA A 11 -9.77 8.78 4.27
N GLY A 12 -8.57 9.19 3.88
CA GLY A 12 -7.96 8.82 2.62
C GLY A 12 -7.52 7.34 2.59
N ILE A 13 -7.03 6.82 3.72
CA ILE A 13 -6.68 5.40 3.88
C ILE A 13 -7.94 4.54 4.00
N GLN A 14 -8.99 5.04 4.69
CA GLN A 14 -10.31 4.37 4.71
C GLN A 14 -10.88 4.21 3.30
N LYS A 15 -10.93 5.31 2.54
CA LYS A 15 -11.42 5.30 1.16
C LYS A 15 -10.60 4.35 0.27
N ALA A 16 -9.28 4.32 0.45
CA ALA A 16 -8.42 3.37 -0.25
C ALA A 16 -8.71 1.90 0.14
N ALA A 17 -9.02 1.63 1.40
CA ALA A 17 -9.37 0.29 1.87
C ALA A 17 -10.77 -0.14 1.38
N GLU A 18 -11.71 0.79 1.25
CA GLU A 18 -13.02 0.55 0.63
C GLU A 18 -12.90 0.17 -0.85
N LEU A 19 -11.96 0.78 -1.58
CA LEU A 19 -11.69 0.42 -2.98
C LEU A 19 -11.28 -1.05 -3.13
N LEU A 20 -10.55 -1.61 -2.17
CA LEU A 20 -10.17 -3.04 -2.19
C LEU A 20 -11.37 -3.98 -1.98
N LYS A 21 -12.46 -3.49 -1.37
CA LYS A 21 -13.70 -4.25 -1.16
C LYS A 21 -14.72 -4.05 -2.28
N ASN A 22 -14.58 -2.99 -3.07
CA ASN A 22 -15.51 -2.70 -4.16
C ASN A 22 -15.15 -3.50 -5.42
N HIS A 23 -15.96 -4.52 -5.72
CA HIS A 23 -15.77 -5.42 -6.88
C HIS A 23 -15.78 -4.71 -8.25
N HIS A 24 -16.35 -3.51 -8.33
CA HIS A 24 -16.38 -2.68 -9.54
C HIS A 24 -15.28 -1.62 -9.57
N ALA A 25 -14.36 -1.62 -8.61
CA ALA A 25 -13.26 -0.67 -8.59
C ALA A 25 -12.35 -0.82 -9.82
N ALA A 26 -11.99 0.31 -10.43
CA ALA A 26 -11.05 0.31 -11.53
C ALA A 26 -9.66 -0.17 -11.06
N ALA A 27 -9.00 -1.01 -11.86
CA ALA A 27 -7.69 -1.58 -11.52
C ALA A 27 -6.62 -0.53 -11.21
N ARG A 28 -6.69 0.65 -11.85
CA ARG A 28 -5.83 1.80 -11.53
C ARG A 28 -6.10 2.32 -10.12
N GLY A 29 -7.36 2.57 -9.77
CA GLY A 29 -7.74 3.06 -8.44
C GLY A 29 -7.37 2.09 -7.32
N VAL A 30 -7.47 0.79 -7.55
CA VAL A 30 -7.00 -0.26 -6.62
C VAL A 30 -5.49 -0.19 -6.40
N GLY A 31 -4.71 -0.02 -7.48
CA GLY A 31 -3.26 0.12 -7.40
C GLY A 31 -2.86 1.37 -6.61
N ASP A 32 -3.40 2.53 -7.01
CA ASP A 32 -3.08 3.82 -6.39
C ASP A 32 -3.53 3.86 -4.92
N GLY A 33 -4.71 3.31 -4.60
CA GLY A 33 -5.20 3.20 -3.24
C GLY A 33 -4.34 2.30 -2.36
N GLY A 34 -3.95 1.13 -2.88
CA GLY A 34 -3.10 0.21 -2.15
C GLY A 34 -1.67 0.72 -1.95
N GLU A 35 -1.11 1.44 -2.92
CA GLU A 35 0.13 2.19 -2.76
C GLU A 35 0.04 3.18 -1.59
N LYS A 36 -1.04 3.97 -1.54
CA LYS A 36 -1.28 4.96 -0.48
C LYS A 36 -1.38 4.30 0.90
N ILE A 37 -2.02 3.14 1.01
CA ILE A 37 -2.08 2.33 2.24
C ILE A 37 -0.67 1.93 2.69
N ILE A 38 0.13 1.39 1.77
CA ILE A 38 1.50 0.95 2.08
C ILE A 38 2.39 2.15 2.45
N ALA A 39 2.23 3.28 1.76
CA ALA A 39 2.94 4.51 2.09
C ALA A 39 2.64 4.96 3.52
N ALA A 40 1.37 4.97 3.91
CA ALA A 40 0.97 5.38 5.26
C ALA A 40 1.44 4.40 6.36
N LEU A 41 1.59 3.11 6.05
CA LEU A 41 2.17 2.11 6.96
C LEU A 41 3.66 2.36 7.26
N HIS A 42 4.43 2.81 6.27
CA HIS A 42 5.87 3.04 6.40
C HIS A 42 6.23 4.49 6.73
N GLY A 43 5.36 5.43 6.35
CA GLY A 43 5.63 6.86 6.32
C GLY A 43 4.66 7.67 7.16
N SER A 44 4.17 7.17 8.30
CA SER A 44 3.25 7.88 9.20
C SER A 44 3.70 9.30 9.65
N PHE A 45 4.91 9.73 9.28
CA PHE A 45 5.51 11.05 9.50
C PHE A 45 5.63 11.92 8.22
N LEU A 46 5.32 11.39 7.04
CA LEU A 46 5.43 12.03 5.72
C LEU A 46 4.07 11.93 5.00
N GLN A 47 3.08 12.70 5.47
CA GLN A 47 1.69 12.65 4.99
C GLN A 47 1.51 12.96 3.49
N SER A 48 2.56 13.38 2.76
CA SER A 48 2.48 13.75 1.33
C SER A 48 3.55 13.12 0.43
N SER A 49 4.28 12.10 0.89
CA SER A 49 5.39 11.53 0.12
C SER A 49 5.01 10.27 -0.65
N SER A 50 5.52 10.15 -1.88
CA SER A 50 5.45 8.91 -2.66
C SER A 50 6.18 7.75 -1.97
N LEU A 51 5.85 6.50 -2.31
CA LEU A 51 6.59 5.34 -1.76
C LEU A 51 8.08 5.41 -2.05
N ASN A 52 8.47 5.94 -3.21
CA ASN A 52 9.88 6.08 -3.59
C ASN A 52 10.61 7.12 -2.72
N GLU A 53 9.97 8.26 -2.41
CA GLU A 53 10.50 9.23 -1.45
C GLU A 53 10.66 8.65 -0.03
N ILE A 54 9.66 7.88 0.41
CA ILE A 54 9.73 7.18 1.71
C ILE A 54 10.91 6.20 1.71
N ARG A 55 11.09 5.42 0.64
CA ARG A 55 12.25 4.50 0.49
C ARG A 55 13.57 5.26 0.53
N PHE A 56 13.69 6.37 -0.19
CA PHE A 56 14.90 7.18 -0.20
C PHE A 56 15.20 7.76 1.18
N THR A 57 14.17 8.24 1.89
CA THR A 57 14.31 8.76 3.26
C THR A 57 14.75 7.67 4.24
N ILE A 58 14.19 6.46 4.14
CA ILE A 58 14.59 5.33 4.97
C ILE A 58 16.04 4.92 4.64
N PHE A 59 16.41 4.88 3.37
CA PHE A 59 17.78 4.60 2.94
C PHE A 59 18.77 5.59 3.52
N THR A 60 18.57 6.88 3.32
CA THR A 60 19.48 7.92 3.82
C THR A 60 19.63 7.89 5.34
N LYS A 61 18.53 7.68 6.08
CA LYS A 61 18.57 7.47 7.54
C LYS A 61 19.34 6.22 7.93
N SER A 62 19.17 5.14 7.18
CA SER A 62 19.85 3.87 7.47
C SER A 62 21.36 3.92 7.27
N LEU A 63 21.86 4.80 6.37
CA LEU A 63 23.31 5.02 6.20
C LEU A 63 23.98 5.59 7.45
N LEU A 64 23.22 6.24 8.34
CA LEU A 64 23.72 6.80 9.59
C LEU A 64 23.71 5.77 10.75
N GLN A 65 23.17 4.58 10.51
CA GLN A 65 23.00 3.54 11.51
C GLN A 65 24.02 2.41 11.29
N SER A 66 24.58 1.87 12.38
CA SER A 66 25.53 0.74 12.30
C SER A 66 24.86 -0.58 11.92
N ASN A 67 23.55 -0.71 12.13
CA ASN A 67 22.79 -1.93 11.90
C ASN A 67 21.73 -1.70 10.80
N PHE A 68 22.15 -1.83 9.55
CA PHE A 68 21.26 -1.77 8.40
C PHE A 68 20.32 -3.00 8.38
N ASN A 69 19.01 -2.75 8.31
CA ASN A 69 18.01 -3.80 8.19
C ASN A 69 17.15 -3.61 6.92
N LEU A 70 17.26 -4.54 5.97
CA LEU A 70 16.49 -4.52 4.73
C LEU A 70 14.97 -4.58 4.95
N THR A 71 14.51 -5.21 6.03
CA THR A 71 13.07 -5.40 6.26
C THR A 71 12.33 -4.09 6.60
N THR A 72 13.03 -3.00 6.86
CA THR A 72 12.42 -1.69 7.12
C THR A 72 12.00 -0.97 5.84
N PHE A 73 12.47 -1.43 4.69
CA PHE A 73 12.16 -0.79 3.41
C PHE A 73 10.74 -1.10 2.95
N PRO A 74 9.98 -0.08 2.51
CA PRO A 74 8.79 -0.31 1.73
C PRO A 74 9.11 -1.00 0.40
N PRO A 75 8.14 -1.69 -0.22
CA PRO A 75 8.24 -2.12 -1.61
C PRO A 75 8.33 -0.92 -2.58
N THR A 76 8.68 -1.15 -3.85
CA THR A 76 8.66 -0.07 -4.86
C THR A 76 7.20 0.30 -5.11
N GLU A 77 6.96 1.51 -5.61
CA GLU A 77 5.63 1.94 -6.07
C GLU A 77 4.97 0.90 -7.00
N GLU A 78 5.69 0.43 -8.01
CA GLU A 78 5.17 -0.57 -8.94
C GLU A 78 4.86 -1.91 -8.25
N THR A 79 5.74 -2.37 -7.36
CA THR A 79 5.51 -3.60 -6.60
C THR A 79 4.30 -3.46 -5.67
N ALA A 80 4.13 -2.30 -5.04
CA ALA A 80 3.00 -2.00 -4.17
C ALA A 80 1.69 -2.02 -4.96
N ARG A 81 1.64 -1.39 -6.13
CA ARG A 81 0.48 -1.39 -7.03
C ARG A 81 0.14 -2.80 -7.51
N LEU A 82 1.13 -3.56 -7.96
CA LEU A 82 0.95 -4.94 -8.40
C LEU A 82 0.45 -5.85 -7.27
N HIS A 83 1.05 -5.74 -6.08
CA HIS A 83 0.62 -6.49 -4.91
C HIS A 83 -0.84 -6.15 -4.56
N SER A 84 -1.19 -4.86 -4.56
CA SER A 84 -2.55 -4.40 -4.25
C SER A 84 -3.58 -4.92 -5.24
N ARG A 85 -3.25 -4.94 -6.54
CA ARG A 85 -4.10 -5.54 -7.59
C ARG A 85 -4.28 -7.05 -7.40
N ARG A 86 -3.20 -7.78 -7.07
CA ARG A 86 -3.29 -9.22 -6.79
C ARG A 86 -4.15 -9.51 -5.58
N THR A 87 -3.97 -8.75 -4.49
CA THR A 87 -4.79 -8.85 -3.28
C THR A 87 -6.25 -8.56 -3.58
N PHE A 88 -6.54 -7.54 -4.38
CA PHE A 88 -7.90 -7.24 -4.82
C PHE A 88 -8.53 -8.42 -5.57
N LEU A 89 -7.86 -8.97 -6.58
CA LEU A 89 -8.37 -10.14 -7.31
C LEU A 89 -8.59 -11.34 -6.39
N GLN A 90 -7.68 -11.56 -5.44
CA GLN A 90 -7.78 -12.65 -4.47
C GLN A 90 -8.98 -12.46 -3.54
N VAL A 91 -9.23 -11.25 -3.05
CA VAL A 91 -10.42 -10.92 -2.25
C VAL A 91 -11.69 -11.13 -3.07
N ASN A 92 -11.72 -10.67 -4.32
CA ASN A 92 -12.84 -10.89 -5.23
C ASN A 92 -13.14 -12.38 -5.44
N LEU A 93 -12.09 -13.19 -5.66
CA LEU A 93 -12.21 -14.64 -5.79
C LEU A 93 -12.82 -15.27 -4.54
N TRP A 94 -12.35 -14.87 -3.36
CA TRP A 94 -12.88 -15.38 -2.08
C TRP A 94 -14.33 -14.99 -1.82
N THR A 95 -14.78 -13.85 -2.35
CA THR A 95 -16.17 -13.38 -2.21
C THR A 95 -17.10 -13.87 -3.32
N GLY A 96 -16.64 -14.76 -4.22
CA GLY A 96 -17.45 -15.31 -5.30
C GLY A 96 -17.58 -14.41 -6.53
N HIS A 97 -16.78 -13.36 -6.63
CA HIS A 97 -16.73 -12.47 -7.79
C HIS A 97 -15.49 -12.78 -8.63
N VAL A 98 -15.66 -13.52 -9.72
CA VAL A 98 -14.54 -13.85 -10.62
C VAL A 98 -14.33 -12.67 -11.56
N LEU A 99 -13.26 -11.90 -11.32
CA LEU A 99 -12.75 -10.93 -12.29
C LEU A 99 -11.75 -11.64 -13.21
N ASP A 100 -11.77 -11.31 -14.50
CA ASP A 100 -10.82 -11.87 -15.46
C ASP A 100 -9.37 -11.70 -14.96
N ARG A 101 -8.59 -12.79 -15.06
CA ARG A 101 -7.20 -12.81 -14.60
C ARG A 101 -6.40 -11.73 -15.34
N ILE A 102 -5.65 -10.93 -14.59
CA ILE A 102 -4.62 -10.05 -15.16
C ILE A 102 -3.65 -10.94 -15.94
N LYS A 103 -3.63 -10.77 -17.28
CA LYS A 103 -2.57 -11.30 -18.16
C LYS A 103 -1.31 -10.47 -18.02
#